data_AF-A0A6A6TMI4-F1
#
_entry.id   AF-A0A6A6TMI4-F1
#
_cell.length_a   1.000
_cell.length_b   1.000
_cell.length_c   1.000
_cell.angle_alpha   90.00
_cell.angle_beta   90.00
_cell.angle_gamma   90.00
#
_symmetry.space_group_name_H-M   'P 1'
#
loop_
_entity.id
_entity.type
_entity.pdbx_description
1 polymer ?
#
loop_
_entity_poly.entity_id
_entity_poly.type
_entity_poly.pdbx_seq_one_letter_code
_entity_poly.pdbx_strand_id
1 'polypeptide(L)'
;MGSLKASIEIAAPPAEVRAKFRDFESLPSYHSGFFKSIGPATPGKPLEPGKDKLNVVLEGTTFNPVFLVRHHPSSCYRWVGSIPYVFTGEHIFTFEPSKTTPGGTTFSQEETFSGMLSFMMGEGFLGNQLGMKEKTKTGWEKYNADLKAACEKTSS
;
A
#
# COMPACT_ATOMS: atom_id res chain seq x y z
N MET A 1 -3.19 8.52 18.32
CA MET A 1 -2.57 7.82 17.16
C MET A 1 -3.61 7.75 16.06
N GLY A 2 -3.29 8.25 14.86
CA GLY A 2 -4.18 8.12 13.71
C GLY A 2 -3.75 6.94 12.84
N SER A 3 -4.67 6.01 12.58
CA SER A 3 -4.51 4.98 11.56
C SER A 3 -5.53 5.18 10.43
N LEU A 4 -5.16 4.78 9.23
CA LEU A 4 -6.07 4.69 8.08
C LEU A 4 -6.17 3.24 7.64
N LYS A 5 -7.36 2.82 7.21
CA LYS A 5 -7.60 1.47 6.70
C LYS A 5 -8.55 1.51 5.51
N ALA A 6 -8.25 0.72 4.49
CA ALA A 6 -9.13 0.43 3.36
C ALA A 6 -9.06 -1.05 3.01
N SER A 7 -10.20 -1.67 2.68
CA SER A 7 -10.27 -3.08 2.33
C SER A 7 -11.20 -3.32 1.14
N ILE A 8 -10.95 -4.38 0.39
CA ILE A 8 -11.77 -4.79 -0.75
C ILE A 8 -11.77 -6.32 -0.88
N GLU A 9 -12.85 -6.86 -1.44
CA GLU A 9 -12.97 -8.27 -1.83
C GLU A 9 -12.59 -8.43 -3.31
N ILE A 10 -11.68 -9.35 -3.59
CA ILE A 10 -11.19 -9.67 -4.94
C ILE A 10 -11.54 -11.12 -5.23
N ALA A 11 -12.22 -11.39 -6.34
CA ALA A 11 -12.58 -12.73 -6.79
C ALA A 11 -11.39 -13.43 -7.48
N ALA A 12 -10.24 -13.45 -6.80
CA ALA A 12 -9.03 -14.16 -7.21
C ALA A 12 -8.33 -14.75 -5.97
N PRO A 13 -7.58 -15.85 -6.10
CA PRO A 13 -6.87 -16.46 -4.97
C PRO A 13 -5.80 -15.53 -4.35
N PRO A 14 -5.53 -15.61 -3.03
CA PRO A 14 -4.56 -14.73 -2.38
C PRO A 14 -3.16 -14.82 -2.96
N ALA A 15 -2.78 -15.98 -3.51
CA ALA A 15 -1.49 -16.15 -4.19
C ALA A 15 -1.38 -15.30 -5.46
N GLU A 16 -2.44 -15.22 -6.27
CA GLU A 16 -2.47 -14.44 -7.50
C GLU A 16 -2.48 -12.94 -7.20
N VAL A 17 -3.33 -12.50 -6.27
CA VAL A 17 -3.38 -11.09 -5.86
C VAL A 17 -2.02 -10.65 -5.31
N ARG A 18 -1.35 -11.48 -4.50
CA ARG A 18 0.01 -11.20 -4.01
C ARG A 18 1.05 -11.19 -5.12
N ALA A 19 0.94 -12.06 -6.12
CA ALA A 19 1.85 -12.07 -7.26
C ALA A 19 1.69 -10.79 -8.07
N LYS A 20 0.45 -10.39 -8.35
CA LYS A 20 0.13 -9.15 -9.08
C LYS A 20 0.58 -7.91 -8.33
N PHE A 21 0.38 -7.86 -7.01
CA PHE A 21 0.86 -6.78 -6.16
C PHE A 21 2.39 -6.64 -6.17
N ARG A 22 3.14 -7.75 -6.25
CA ARG A 22 4.61 -7.75 -6.35
C ARG A 22 5.12 -7.40 -7.74
N ASP A 23 4.29 -7.54 -8.76
CA ASP A 23 4.60 -7.17 -10.14
C ASP A 23 4.44 -5.67 -10.33
N PHE A 24 5.39 -4.92 -9.75
CA PHE A 24 5.38 -3.46 -9.82
C PHE A 24 5.61 -2.92 -11.24
N GLU A 25 6.19 -3.72 -12.14
CA GLU A 25 6.35 -3.35 -13.55
C GLU A 25 5.00 -3.27 -14.26
N SER A 26 4.04 -4.13 -13.86
CA SER A 26 2.67 -4.05 -14.37
C SER A 26 1.83 -2.95 -13.74
N LEU A 27 2.26 -2.32 -12.65
CA LEU A 27 1.49 -1.28 -11.95
C LEU A 27 1.00 -0.16 -12.89
N PRO A 28 1.87 0.46 -13.73
CA PRO A 28 1.44 1.53 -14.63
C PRO A 28 0.45 1.06 -15.71
N SER A 29 0.33 -0.26 -15.95
CA SER A 29 -0.59 -0.81 -16.94
C SER A 29 -2.03 -0.88 -16.45
N TYR A 30 -2.26 -0.92 -15.13
CA TYR A 30 -3.61 -1.03 -14.56
C TYR A 30 -3.98 0.09 -13.58
N HIS A 31 -3.01 0.83 -13.05
CA HIS A 31 -3.25 1.95 -12.14
C HIS A 31 -2.41 3.17 -12.53
N SER A 32 -3.05 4.34 -12.60
CA SER A 32 -2.40 5.61 -12.96
C SER A 32 -2.69 6.74 -11.98
N GLY A 33 -3.29 6.43 -10.84
CA GLY A 33 -3.72 7.40 -9.83
C GLY A 33 -2.66 7.66 -8.77
N PHE A 34 -2.96 7.18 -7.56
CA PHE A 34 -2.22 7.47 -6.33
C PHE A 34 -0.79 6.91 -6.37
N PHE A 35 -0.62 5.65 -6.79
CA PHE A 35 0.69 5.04 -6.96
C PHE A 35 1.11 5.13 -8.44
N LYS A 36 2.07 5.98 -8.78
CA LYS A 36 2.58 6.13 -10.15
C LYS A 36 3.57 5.03 -10.51
N SER A 37 4.50 4.74 -9.61
CA SER A 37 5.45 3.65 -9.77
C SER A 37 5.93 3.16 -8.42
N ILE A 38 6.14 1.86 -8.31
CA ILE A 38 6.76 1.21 -7.17
C ILE A 38 7.90 0.37 -7.77
N GLY A 39 9.02 0.27 -7.07
CA GLY A 39 10.11 -0.56 -7.55
C GLY A 39 11.24 -0.60 -6.54
N PRO A 40 12.25 -1.44 -6.77
CA PRO A 40 13.47 -1.38 -5.97
C PRO A 40 14.18 -0.04 -6.17
N ALA A 41 14.67 0.54 -5.07
CA ALA A 41 15.51 1.74 -5.16
C ALA A 41 16.81 1.48 -5.94
N THR A 42 17.26 0.22 -5.99
CA THR A 42 18.37 -0.23 -6.84
C THR A 42 17.83 -1.18 -7.91
N PRO A 43 17.75 -0.74 -9.18
CA PRO A 43 17.33 -1.60 -10.29
C PRO A 43 18.23 -2.82 -10.46
N GLY A 44 17.66 -3.96 -10.87
CA GLY A 44 18.43 -5.18 -11.18
C GLY A 44 18.79 -6.04 -9.97
N LYS A 45 18.30 -5.73 -8.77
CA LYS A 45 18.39 -6.61 -7.59
C LYS A 45 17.00 -7.00 -7.08
N PRO A 46 16.77 -8.28 -6.73
CA PRO A 46 15.57 -8.68 -6.03
C PRO A 46 15.53 -8.00 -4.66
N LEU A 47 14.35 -7.56 -4.23
CA LEU A 47 14.17 -6.88 -2.94
C LEU A 47 14.39 -7.84 -1.77
N GLU A 48 15.43 -7.61 -0.98
CA GLU A 48 15.67 -8.27 0.29
C GLU A 48 14.85 -7.61 1.42
N PRO A 49 13.93 -8.36 2.04
CA PRO A 49 13.18 -7.89 3.19
C PRO A 49 14.08 -7.39 4.31
N GLY A 50 13.80 -6.21 4.86
CA GLY A 50 14.55 -5.68 6.01
C GLY A 50 15.86 -4.98 5.67
N LYS A 51 16.30 -5.02 4.41
CA LYS A 51 17.56 -4.41 3.98
C LYS A 51 17.38 -3.44 2.82
N ASP A 52 16.51 -3.77 1.87
CA ASP A 52 16.34 -2.95 0.68
C ASP A 52 15.24 -1.90 0.84
N LYS A 53 15.44 -0.79 0.12
CA LYS A 53 14.47 0.30 0.01
C LYS A 53 13.70 0.16 -1.29
N LEU A 54 12.42 0.53 -1.25
CA LEU A 54 11.65 0.78 -2.45
C LEU A 54 11.87 2.23 -2.92
N ASN A 55 11.59 2.47 -4.19
CA ASN A 55 11.30 3.78 -4.73
C ASN A 55 9.81 3.84 -5.03
N VAL A 56 9.07 4.62 -4.23
CA VAL A 56 7.62 4.79 -4.39
C VAL A 56 7.37 6.21 -4.87
N VAL A 57 6.85 6.33 -6.09
CA VAL A 57 6.42 7.59 -6.68
C VAL A 57 4.91 7.65 -6.54
N LEU A 58 4.43 8.60 -5.73
CA LEU A 58 3.03 8.97 -5.63
C LEU A 58 2.71 10.18 -6.51
N GLU A 59 1.43 10.47 -6.66
CA GLU A 59 0.97 11.72 -7.24
C GLU A 59 1.47 12.93 -6.43
N GLY A 60 2.48 13.63 -6.97
CA GLY A 60 3.04 14.86 -6.39
C GLY A 60 4.18 14.67 -5.39
N THR A 61 4.59 13.45 -5.04
CA THR A 61 5.71 13.21 -4.10
C THR A 61 6.37 11.85 -4.36
N THR A 62 7.69 11.77 -4.17
CA THR A 62 8.45 10.51 -4.21
C THR A 62 9.10 10.27 -2.85
N PHE A 63 9.11 9.03 -2.37
CA PHE A 63 9.82 8.66 -1.15
C PHE A 63 10.39 7.23 -1.24
N ASN A 64 11.34 6.93 -0.37
CA ASN A 64 12.08 5.67 -0.37
C ASN A 64 11.82 4.85 0.91
N PRO A 65 10.68 4.15 1.02
CA PRO A 65 10.38 3.38 2.22
C PRO A 65 11.26 2.12 2.29
N VAL A 66 11.57 1.67 3.50
CA VAL A 66 12.25 0.40 3.72
C VAL A 66 11.24 -0.74 3.54
N PHE A 67 11.55 -1.68 2.65
CA PHE A 67 10.70 -2.83 2.39
C PHE A 67 10.86 -3.86 3.50
N LEU A 68 9.81 -4.13 4.27
CA LEU A 68 9.79 -5.23 5.23
C LEU A 68 8.81 -6.31 4.75
N VAL A 69 9.29 -7.55 4.68
CA VAL A 69 8.41 -8.72 4.61
C VAL A 69 8.46 -9.34 5.99
N ARG A 70 7.38 -9.18 6.76
CA ARG A 70 7.26 -9.89 8.03
C ARG A 70 6.73 -11.28 7.72
N HIS A 71 7.62 -12.26 7.79
CA HIS A 71 7.24 -13.68 7.71
C HIS A 71 6.50 -14.07 9.01
N HIS A 72 5.20 -13.81 9.09
CA HIS A 72 4.16 -14.75 9.52
C HIS A 72 2.87 -14.03 9.95
N PRO A 73 1.70 -14.50 9.45
CA PRO A 73 1.58 -15.43 8.34
C PRO A 73 2.09 -14.77 7.05
N SER A 74 2.50 -15.57 6.08
CA SER A 74 3.01 -15.19 4.74
C SER A 74 2.00 -14.42 3.86
N SER A 75 1.01 -13.78 4.48
CA SER A 75 -0.12 -13.08 3.89
C SER A 75 0.00 -11.57 3.99
N CYS A 76 1.09 -11.01 4.54
CA CYS A 76 1.19 -9.56 4.75
C CYS A 76 2.53 -8.97 4.25
N TYR A 77 2.47 -7.82 3.59
CA TYR A 77 3.63 -6.98 3.27
C TYR A 77 3.60 -5.73 4.15
N ARG A 78 4.76 -5.29 4.65
CA ARG A 78 4.84 -4.12 5.54
C ARG A 78 5.94 -3.19 5.09
N TRP A 79 5.63 -1.95 4.77
CA TRP A 79 6.65 -1.00 4.35
C TRP A 79 6.72 0.09 5.39
N VAL A 80 7.93 0.41 5.84
CA VAL A 80 8.14 1.51 6.77
C VAL A 80 8.71 2.67 5.97
N GLY A 81 7.84 3.62 5.66
CA GLY A 81 8.21 4.89 5.07
C GLY A 81 8.68 5.85 6.14
N SER A 82 9.85 6.43 5.98
CA SER A 82 10.30 7.54 6.82
C SER A 82 10.80 8.66 5.93
N ILE A 83 10.20 9.83 6.09
CA ILE A 83 10.73 11.09 5.56
C ILE A 83 11.38 11.80 6.74
N PRO A 84 12.72 11.94 6.75
CA PRO A 84 13.44 12.60 7.84
C PRO A 84 12.81 13.95 8.18
N TYR A 85 12.59 14.20 9.47
CA TYR A 85 11.97 15.42 10.02
C TYR A 85 10.48 15.63 9.73
N VAL A 86 9.84 14.86 8.84
CA VAL A 86 8.44 15.08 8.43
C VAL A 86 7.51 14.03 9.06
N PHE A 87 7.68 12.74 8.76
CA PHE A 87 6.87 11.66 9.37
C PHE A 87 7.50 10.27 9.20
N THR A 88 7.09 9.33 10.05
CA THR A 88 7.32 7.88 9.83
C THR A 88 5.98 7.16 9.75
N GLY A 89 5.69 6.52 8.63
CA GLY A 89 4.46 5.76 8.38
C GLY A 89 4.78 4.28 8.23
N GLU A 90 4.07 3.44 8.98
CA GLU A 90 4.08 2.00 8.72
C GLU A 90 2.83 1.63 7.92
N HIS A 91 3.04 1.19 6.68
CA HIS A 91 1.98 0.70 5.81
C HIS A 91 1.98 -0.83 5.77
N ILE A 92 0.84 -1.45 6.05
CA ILE A 92 0.59 -2.89 6.08
C ILE A 92 -0.41 -3.24 4.98
N PHE A 93 -0.03 -4.18 4.12
CA PHE A 93 -0.87 -4.80 3.11
C PHE A 93 -1.13 -6.23 3.52
N THR A 94 -2.39 -6.67 3.48
CA THR A 94 -2.80 -8.02 3.89
C THR A 94 -3.62 -8.68 2.80
N PHE A 95 -3.41 -9.98 2.60
CA PHE A 95 -4.00 -10.79 1.54
C PHE A 95 -4.54 -12.08 2.17
N GLU A 96 -5.72 -11.99 2.75
CA GLU A 96 -6.36 -13.11 3.45
C GLU A 96 -7.37 -13.81 2.54
N PRO A 97 -7.59 -15.13 2.69
CA PRO A 97 -8.70 -15.80 2.03
C PRO A 97 -10.03 -15.10 2.37
N SER A 98 -10.82 -14.80 1.34
CA SER A 98 -12.10 -14.15 1.53
C SER A 98 -13.08 -15.04 2.30
N LYS A 99 -13.80 -14.45 3.25
CA LYS A 99 -14.88 -15.12 3.99
C LYS A 99 -16.22 -15.06 3.26
N THR A 100 -16.37 -14.16 2.29
CA THR A 100 -17.63 -13.88 1.59
C THR A 100 -17.59 -14.30 0.12
N THR A 101 -16.40 -14.37 -0.48
CA THR A 101 -16.18 -14.76 -1.87
C THR A 101 -15.40 -16.07 -1.90
N PRO A 102 -16.05 -17.22 -2.18
CA PRO A 102 -15.35 -18.51 -2.24
C PRO A 102 -14.18 -18.48 -3.22
N GLY A 103 -12.98 -18.85 -2.74
CA GLY A 103 -11.74 -18.80 -3.54
C GLY A 103 -11.17 -17.39 -3.77
N GLY A 104 -11.82 -16.35 -3.23
CA GLY A 104 -11.38 -14.96 -3.33
C GLY A 104 -10.40 -14.54 -2.24
N THR A 105 -10.04 -13.26 -2.26
CA THR A 105 -9.11 -12.61 -1.33
C THR A 105 -9.74 -11.36 -0.72
N THR A 106 -9.70 -11.25 0.60
CA THR A 106 -9.87 -9.98 1.30
C THR A 106 -8.52 -9.27 1.29
N PHE A 107 -8.39 -8.25 0.43
CA PHE A 107 -7.22 -7.38 0.40
C PHE A 107 -7.46 -6.20 1.34
N SER A 108 -6.52 -5.92 2.24
CA SER A 108 -6.60 -4.70 3.05
C SER A 108 -5.27 -3.96 3.20
N GLN A 109 -5.38 -2.64 3.17
CA GLN A 109 -4.31 -1.67 3.34
C GLN A 109 -4.53 -0.92 4.64
N GLU A 110 -3.50 -0.79 5.45
CA GLU A 110 -3.54 -0.07 6.72
C GLU A 110 -2.26 0.74 6.89
N GLU A 111 -2.37 2.03 7.23
CA GLU A 111 -1.20 2.85 7.54
C GLU A 111 -1.32 3.44 8.93
N THR A 112 -0.29 3.19 9.75
CA THR A 112 -0.14 3.78 11.08
C THR A 112 0.94 4.84 11.04
N PHE A 113 0.56 6.09 11.31
CA PHE A 113 1.49 7.22 11.33
C PHE A 113 2.08 7.42 12.73
N SER A 114 3.40 7.48 12.81
CA SER A 114 4.19 7.77 14.02
C SER A 114 5.23 8.87 13.73
N GLY A 115 5.22 9.98 14.48
CA GLY A 115 6.19 11.08 14.30
C GLY A 115 5.63 12.49 14.46
N MET A 116 6.44 13.51 14.16
CA MET A 116 6.15 14.93 14.39
C MET A 116 4.86 15.42 13.71
N LEU A 117 4.47 14.85 12.57
CA LEU A 117 3.17 15.15 11.94
C LEU A 117 1.98 14.63 12.75
N SER A 118 2.13 13.59 13.59
CA SER A 118 1.13 13.24 14.61
C SER A 118 1.06 14.26 15.76
N PHE A 119 2.06 15.14 15.88
CA PHE A 119 2.17 16.15 16.94
C PHE A 119 1.81 17.58 16.44
N MET A 120 2.12 17.94 15.19
CA MET A 120 1.53 19.10 14.48
C MET A 120 0.05 18.90 14.12
N MET A 121 -0.49 17.69 14.34
CA MET A 121 -1.92 17.36 14.38
C MET A 121 -2.60 17.82 15.70
N GLY A 122 -2.18 18.97 16.25
CA GLY A 122 -2.77 19.62 17.42
C GLY A 122 -3.54 20.89 17.04
N GLU A 123 -4.84 20.90 17.36
CA GLU A 123 -5.87 21.97 17.43
C GLU A 123 -6.03 23.03 16.30
N GLY A 124 -5.02 23.37 15.49
CA GLY A 124 -5.12 24.41 14.44
C GLY A 124 -5.28 23.90 13.00
N PHE A 125 -5.11 22.60 12.74
CA PHE A 125 -4.93 22.02 11.39
C PHE A 125 -5.96 20.90 11.05
N LEU A 126 -7.09 20.84 11.78
CA LEU A 126 -8.11 19.77 11.68
C LEU A 126 -8.76 19.64 10.28
N GLY A 127 -8.99 20.76 9.57
CA GLY A 127 -9.58 20.74 8.23
C GLY A 127 -8.68 20.12 7.15
N ASN A 128 -7.39 20.43 7.18
CA ASN A 128 -6.40 19.83 6.28
C ASN A 128 -6.16 18.35 6.60
N GLN A 129 -6.33 17.94 7.87
CA GLN A 129 -6.18 16.55 8.29
C GLN A 129 -7.29 15.65 7.74
N LEU A 130 -8.55 16.11 7.77
CA LEU A 130 -9.68 15.41 7.14
C LEU A 130 -9.47 15.30 5.64
N GLY A 131 -9.13 16.41 4.97
CA GLY A 131 -8.91 16.42 3.52
C GLY A 131 -7.75 15.52 3.08
N MET A 132 -6.64 15.48 3.82
CA MET A 132 -5.51 14.60 3.50
C MET A 132 -5.82 13.13 3.77
N LYS A 133 -6.47 12.81 4.89
CA LYS A 133 -6.92 11.43 5.21
C LYS A 133 -7.91 10.92 4.16
N GLU A 134 -8.86 11.75 3.78
CA GLU A 134 -9.89 11.42 2.79
C GLU A 134 -9.27 11.23 1.41
N LYS A 135 -8.38 12.13 0.96
CA LYS A 135 -7.60 11.95 -0.29
C LYS A 135 -6.78 10.66 -0.29
N THR A 136 -6.07 10.36 0.80
CA THR A 136 -5.32 9.10 0.92
C THR A 136 -6.24 7.89 0.85
N LYS A 137 -7.36 7.91 1.58
CA LYS A 137 -8.34 6.81 1.56
C LYS A 137 -8.95 6.61 0.18
N THR A 138 -9.36 7.68 -0.49
CA THR A 138 -9.87 7.64 -1.87
C THR A 138 -8.81 7.11 -2.85
N GLY A 139 -7.56 7.52 -2.68
CA GLY A 139 -6.43 7.00 -3.45
C GLY A 139 -6.25 5.48 -3.28
N TRP A 140 -6.36 4.99 -2.04
CA TRP A 140 -6.29 3.57 -1.74
C TRP A 140 -7.49 2.79 -2.24
N GLU A 141 -8.70 3.32 -2.12
CA GLU A 141 -9.92 2.70 -2.64
C GLU A 141 -9.86 2.57 -4.17
N LYS A 142 -9.33 3.59 -4.85
CA LYS A 142 -9.08 3.54 -6.29
C LYS A 142 -8.04 2.48 -6.65
N TYR A 143 -6.91 2.45 -5.94
CA TYR A 143 -5.88 1.42 -6.13
C TYR A 143 -6.44 0.01 -5.90
N ASN A 144 -7.23 -0.18 -4.83
CA ASN A 144 -7.90 -1.43 -4.50
C ASN A 144 -8.81 -1.90 -5.65
N ALA A 145 -9.62 -1.00 -6.20
CA ALA A 145 -10.51 -1.29 -7.31
C ALA A 145 -9.75 -1.64 -8.59
N ASP A 146 -8.68 -0.90 -8.90
CA ASP A 146 -7.84 -1.15 -10.07
C ASP A 146 -7.10 -2.50 -9.95
N LEU A 147 -6.55 -2.81 -8.76
CA LEU A 147 -5.93 -4.11 -8.47
C LEU A 147 -6.94 -5.26 -8.59
N LYS A 148 -8.16 -5.08 -8.05
CA LYS A 148 -9.26 -6.04 -8.20
C LYS A 148 -9.54 -6.32 -9.67
N ALA A 149 -9.75 -5.28 -10.46
CA ALA A 149 -10.03 -5.40 -11.89
C ALA A 149 -8.88 -6.07 -12.66
N ALA A 150 -7.63 -5.80 -12.29
CA ALA A 150 -6.46 -6.44 -12.90
C ALA A 150 -6.36 -7.93 -12.57
N CYS A 151 -6.65 -8.32 -11.32
CA CYS A 151 -6.63 -9.72 -10.90
C CYS A 151 -7.78 -10.51 -11.54
N GLU A 152 -9.00 -9.98 -11.49
CA GLU A 152 -10.20 -10.69 -11.97
C GLU A 152 -10.22 -10.86 -13.50
N LYS A 153 -9.58 -9.95 -14.26
CA LYS A 153 -9.39 -10.10 -15.71
C LYS A 153 -8.45 -11.24 -16.10
N THR A 154 -7.52 -11.62 -15.20
CA THR A 154 -6.53 -12.67 -15.49
C THR A 154 -7.12 -14.06 -15.23
N SER A 155 -8.19 -14.16 -14.44
CA SER A 155 -8.85 -15.42 -14.04
C SER A 155 -10.01 -15.84 -14.97
N SER A 156 -10.11 -15.28 -16.19
CA SER A 156 -11.15 -15.60 -17.20
C SER A 156 -10.64 -16.47 -18.34
#